data_AF-A0A838DGZ6-F1
#
_entry.id   AF-A0A838DGZ6-F1
#
_cell.length_a   1.000
_cell.length_b   1.000
_cell.length_c   1.000
_cell.angle_alpha   90.00
_cell.angle_beta   90.00
_cell.angle_gamma   90.00
#
_symmetry.space_group_name_H-M   'P 1'
#
loop_
_entity.id
_entity.type
_entity.pdbx_description
1 polymer ?
#
loop_
_entity_poly.entity_id
_entity_poly.type
_entity_poly.pdbx_seq_one_letter_code
_entity_poly.pdbx_strand_id
1 'polypeptide(L)' 'MAFAIIKTGGRQHRVAQGDIIDVDFLDAEIGTEGVFADV' A
#
# COMPACT_ATOMS: atom_id res chain seq x y z
N MET A 1 -13.00 -13.47 1.87
CA MET A 1 -12.62 -12.13 1.37
C MET A 1 -11.11 -12.01 1.55
N ALA A 2 -10.37 -11.84 0.46
CA ALA A 2 -8.91 -11.76 0.51
C ALA A 2 -8.50 -10.33 0.90
N PHE A 3 -7.62 -10.20 1.88
CA PHE A 3 -6.99 -8.95 2.28
C PHE A 3 -5.49 -9.19 2.38
N ALA A 4 -4.70 -8.14 2.17
CA ALA A 4 -3.27 -8.14 2.39
C ALA A 4 -2.94 -7.12 3.49
N ILE A 5 -1.82 -7.32 4.19
CA ILE A 5 -1.23 -6.29 5.05
C ILE A 5 0.03 -5.83 4.34
N ILE A 6 0.16 -4.53 4.10
CA ILE A 6 1.38 -3.95 3.51
C ILE A 6 2.06 -3.05 4.53
N LYS A 7 3.39 -2.99 4.48
CA LYS A 7 4.16 -2.04 5.29
C LYS A 7 4.60 -0.86 4.43
N THR A 8 4.19 0.33 4.83
CA THR A 8 4.62 1.59 4.19
C THR A 8 4.67 2.71 5.23
N GLY A 9 5.59 3.66 5.08
CA GLY A 9 5.73 4.77 6.04
C GLY A 9 6.07 4.35 7.48
N GLY A 10 6.61 3.15 7.68
CA GLY A 10 6.84 2.57 9.01
C GLY A 10 5.58 2.06 9.72
N ARG A 11 4.44 2.00 9.02
CA ARG A 11 3.15 1.51 9.54
C ARG A 11 2.64 0.32 8.72
N GLN A 12 1.77 -0.48 9.33
CA GLN A 12 1.09 -1.59 8.66
C GLN A 12 -0.32 -1.16 8.25
N HIS A 13 -0.67 -1.41 6.99
CA HIS A 13 -1.97 -1.07 6.41
C HIS A 13 -2.65 -2.34 5.92
N ARG A 14 -3.91 -2.55 6.32
CA ARG A 14 -4.74 -3.62 5.76
C ARG A 14 -5.43 -3.11 4.52
N VAL A 15 -5.26 -3.80 3.40
CA VAL A 15 -5.83 -3.43 2.10
C VAL A 15 -6.62 -4.59 1.50
N ALA A 16 -7.71 -4.27 0.81
CA ALA A 16 -8.44 -5.16 -0.07
C ALA A 16 -8.45 -4.63 -1.50
N GLN A 17 -8.86 -5.46 -2.46
CA GLN A 17 -8.97 -5.04 -3.85
C GLN A 17 -10.00 -3.89 -3.98
N GLY A 18 -9.56 -2.74 -4.48
CA GLY A 18 -10.40 -1.55 -4.67
C GLY A 18 -10.45 -0.59 -3.48
N ASP A 19 -9.72 -0.87 -2.39
CA ASP A 19 -9.59 0.08 -1.28
C ASP A 19 -8.71 1.27 -1.66
N ILE A 20 -9.10 2.45 -1.19
CA ILE A 20 -8.31 3.67 -1.22
C ILE A 20 -7.89 3.96 0.21
N ILE A 21 -6.59 4.04 0.46
CA ILE A 21 -6.01 4.31 1.79
C ILE A 21 -5.08 5.52 1.73
N ASP A 22 -5.10 6.32 2.78
CA ASP A 22 -4.10 7.37 2.99
C ASP A 22 -2.86 6.76 3.65
N VAL A 23 -1.71 6.96 3.01
CA VAL A 23 -0.40 6.50 3.48
C VAL A 23 0.53 7.70 3.63
N ASP A 24 1.65 7.50 4.34
CA ASP A 24 2.70 8.51 4.39
C ASP A 24 3.38 8.70 3.03
N PHE A 25 4.37 9.59 2.99
CA PHE A 25 5.19 9.84 1.81
C PHE A 25 5.67 8.54 1.17
N LEU A 26 5.27 8.35 -0.08
CA LEU A 26 5.70 7.26 -0.93
C LEU A 26 6.63 7.84 -1.99
N ASP A 27 7.84 7.31 -2.09
CA ASP A 27 8.82 7.71 -3.10
C ASP A 27 8.51 7.03 -4.44
N ALA A 28 7.34 7.37 -5.00
CA ALA A 28 6.84 6.85 -6.26
C ALA A 28 6.20 7.97 -7.09
N GLU A 29 6.37 7.91 -8.41
CA GLU A 29 5.74 8.86 -9.31
C GLU A 29 4.23 8.65 -9.38
N ILE A 30 3.47 9.75 -9.40
CA ILE A 30 2.02 9.73 -9.51
C ILE A 30 1.62 9.05 -10.83
N GLY A 31 0.74 8.04 -10.73
CA GLY A 31 0.26 7.28 -11.89
C GLY A 31 1.11 6.07 -12.27
N THR A 32 2.20 5.80 -11.52
CA THR A 32 3.01 4.59 -11.71
C THR A 32 2.52 3.45 -10.81
N GLU A 33 2.58 2.22 -11.32
CA GLU A 33 2.32 1.03 -10.54
C GLU A 33 3.54 0.65 -9.70
N GLY A 34 3.36 0.55 -8.37
CA GLY A 34 4.38 0.11 -7.42
C GLY A 34 4.07 -1.27 -6.85
N VAL A 35 5.11 -2.07 -6.58
CA VAL A 35 4.97 -3.40 -5.96
C VAL A 35 5.57 -3.37 -4.56
N PHE A 36 4.74 -3.63 -3.54
CA PHE A 36 5.21 -3.85 -2.18
C PHE A 36 5.67 -5.29 -2.03
N ALA A 37 6.97 -5.50 -1.80
CA ALA A 37 7.55 -6.83 -1.62
C ALA A 37 7.34 -7.39 -0.20
N ASP A 38 7.02 -6.54 0.77
CA ASP A 38 6.82 -6.90 2.18
C ASP A 38 5.33 -6.89 2.51
N VAL A 39 4.73 -8.09 2.51
CA VAL A 39 3.32 -8.41 2.76
C VAL A 39 3.18 -9.36 3.95
#